data_AF-A0A0D0AMR8-F1
#
_entry.id   AF-A0A0D0AMR8-F1
#
_cell.length_a   1.000
_cell.length_b   1.000
_cell.length_c   1.000
_cell.angle_alpha   90.00
_cell.angle_beta   90.00
_cell.angle_gamma   90.00
#
_symmetry.space_group_name_H-M   'P 1'
#
loop_
_entity.id
_entity.type
_entity.pdbx_description
1 polymer ?
#
loop_
_entity_poly.entity_id
_entity_poly.type
_entity_poly.pdbx_seq_one_letter_code
_entity_poly.pdbx_strand_id
1 'polypeptide(L)'
;EPGRPGRGGYTLQEALDWNPKAYTKFKKFMHHLIEENLDTTKCASSQNHALLKTVRDKAVDAFPDLENYSGYWPLNDMIMMRLKYTSGRARQKESKLGAGKTKTKIKK
;
A
#
# COMPACT_ATOMS: atom_id res chain seq x y z
N GLU A 1 16.54 15.09 -11.63
CA GLU A 1 15.72 14.33 -10.66
C GLU A 1 15.13 13.09 -11.34
N PRO A 2 15.11 11.91 -10.69
CA PRO A 2 14.47 10.74 -11.27
C PRO A 2 12.95 10.93 -11.30
N GLY A 3 12.41 11.15 -12.50
CA GLY A 3 10.98 11.08 -12.74
C GLY A 3 10.48 9.65 -12.53
N ARG A 4 9.22 9.50 -12.08
CA ARG A 4 8.57 8.19 -11.94
C ARG A 4 8.68 7.42 -13.28
N PRO A 5 9.23 6.20 -13.29
CA PRO A 5 9.34 5.43 -14.53
C PRO A 5 7.94 5.19 -15.13
N GLY A 6 7.87 5.13 -16.46
CA GLY A 6 6.62 4.84 -17.18
C GLY A 6 6.01 3.51 -16.72
N ARG A 7 4.70 3.31 -16.91
CA ARG A 7 3.92 2.16 -16.38
C ARG A 7 4.33 0.75 -16.87
N GLY A 8 5.45 0.62 -17.60
CA GLY A 8 5.94 -0.63 -18.15
C GLY A 8 6.83 -1.39 -17.16
N GLY A 9 6.30 -2.45 -16.57
CA GLY A 9 7.06 -3.61 -16.08
C GLY A 9 8.07 -3.47 -14.94
N TYR A 10 8.40 -2.26 -14.47
CA TYR A 10 9.41 -2.08 -13.43
C TYR A 10 8.90 -2.49 -12.05
N THR A 11 9.81 -3.00 -11.21
CA THR A 11 9.60 -3.11 -9.77
C THR A 11 10.02 -1.82 -9.10
N LEU A 12 9.32 -1.42 -8.03
CA LEU A 12 9.69 -0.23 -7.24
C LEU A 12 11.14 -0.30 -6.72
N GLN A 13 11.65 -1.50 -6.49
CA GLN A 13 13.05 -1.70 -6.09
C GLN A 13 14.04 -1.30 -7.19
N GLU A 14 13.81 -1.74 -8.43
CA GLU A 14 14.65 -1.38 -9.59
C GLU A 14 14.60 0.12 -9.85
N ALA A 15 13.42 0.74 -9.73
CA ALA A 15 13.25 2.17 -9.99
C ALA A 15 13.91 3.08 -8.93
N LEU A 16 14.07 2.58 -7.70
CA LEU A 16 14.76 3.33 -6.65
C LEU A 16 16.27 3.17 -6.70
N ASP A 17 16.74 2.04 -7.23
CA ASP A 17 18.17 1.65 -7.22
C ASP A 17 18.81 1.71 -5.82
N TRP A 18 17.99 1.49 -4.78
CA TRP A 18 18.46 1.44 -3.42
C TRP A 18 19.12 0.09 -3.15
N ASN A 19 20.16 0.13 -2.30
CA ASN A 19 20.71 -1.10 -1.71
C ASN A 19 19.58 -1.99 -1.16
N PRO A 20 19.55 -3.31 -1.45
CA PRO A 20 18.44 -4.18 -1.08
C PRO A 20 18.04 -4.16 0.41
N LYS A 21 19.01 -3.94 1.31
CA LYS A 21 18.74 -3.78 2.75
C LYS A 21 17.96 -2.50 3.06
N ALA A 22 18.33 -1.38 2.43
CA ALA A 22 17.64 -0.11 2.58
C ALA A 22 16.21 -0.18 2.03
N TYR A 23 16.05 -0.73 0.83
CA TYR A 23 14.72 -0.97 0.25
C TYR A 23 13.85 -1.87 1.12
N THR A 24 14.42 -2.96 1.67
CA THR A 24 13.67 -3.86 2.57
C THR A 24 13.24 -3.15 3.86
N LYS A 25 14.11 -2.31 4.44
CA LYS A 25 13.79 -1.50 5.62
C LYS A 25 12.65 -0.53 5.31
N PHE A 26 12.75 0.20 4.22
CA PHE A 26 11.71 1.12 3.73
C PHE A 26 10.38 0.41 3.49
N LYS A 27 10.39 -0.70 2.77
CA LYS A 27 9.19 -1.49 2.48
C LYS A 27 8.50 -1.97 3.76
N LYS A 28 9.26 -2.51 4.73
CA LYS A 28 8.71 -2.96 6.01
C LYS A 28 8.11 -1.80 6.81
N PHE A 29 8.83 -0.69 6.89
CA PHE A 29 8.37 0.51 7.58
C PHE A 29 7.07 1.04 6.97
N MET A 30 7.02 1.21 5.64
CA MET A 30 5.82 1.66 4.93
C MET A 30 4.64 0.72 5.14
N HIS A 31 4.85 -0.60 5.08
CA HIS A 31 3.78 -1.56 5.33
C HIS A 31 3.17 -1.38 6.73
N HIS A 32 4.00 -1.28 7.76
CA HIS A 32 3.55 -1.09 9.12
C HIS A 32 2.77 0.23 9.28
N LEU A 33 3.33 1.30 8.72
CA LEU A 33 2.75 2.63 8.79
C LEU A 33 1.37 2.70 8.11
N ILE A 34 1.22 2.06 6.95
CA ILE A 34 -0.04 1.94 6.22
C ILE A 34 -1.07 1.14 7.03
N GLU A 35 -0.68 0.03 7.65
CA GLU A 35 -1.60 -0.79 8.46
C GLU A 35 -2.06 -0.10 9.73
N GLU A 36 -1.20 0.72 10.34
CA GLU A 36 -1.51 1.46 11.56
C GLU A 36 -2.39 2.69 11.27
N ASN A 37 -2.16 3.39 10.16
CA ASN A 37 -2.75 4.72 9.94
C ASN A 37 -3.82 4.75 8.84
N LEU A 38 -3.88 3.78 7.92
CA LEU A 38 -4.83 3.77 6.80
C LEU A 38 -5.83 2.62 6.90
N ASP A 39 -6.99 2.79 6.26
CA ASP A 39 -7.99 1.74 6.16
C ASP A 39 -7.60 0.76 5.04
N THR A 40 -6.97 -0.35 5.41
CA THR A 40 -6.49 -1.35 4.44
C THR A 40 -7.60 -2.10 3.70
N THR A 41 -8.87 -1.90 4.06
CA THR A 41 -10.03 -2.44 3.33
C THR A 41 -10.44 -1.55 2.15
N LYS A 42 -10.00 -0.28 2.13
CA LYS A 42 -10.34 0.71 1.11
C LYS A 42 -9.20 0.94 0.12
N CYS A 43 -9.55 1.37 -1.09
CA CYS A 43 -8.58 1.79 -2.09
C CYS A 43 -8.01 3.18 -1.76
N ALA A 44 -6.89 3.54 -2.40
CA ALA A 44 -6.19 4.80 -2.16
C ALA A 44 -7.07 6.05 -2.36
N SER A 45 -7.94 6.07 -3.36
CA SER A 45 -8.85 7.19 -3.63
C SER A 45 -9.98 7.33 -2.61
N SER A 46 -10.22 6.32 -1.78
CA SER A 46 -11.22 6.33 -0.70
C SER A 46 -10.59 6.53 0.69
N GLN A 47 -9.29 6.85 0.75
CA GLN A 47 -8.61 7.13 2.01
C GLN A 47 -8.86 8.57 2.46
N ASN A 48 -8.72 8.80 3.77
CA ASN A 48 -8.71 10.15 4.32
C ASN A 48 -7.39 10.84 3.94
N HIS A 49 -7.50 12.01 3.32
CA HIS A 49 -6.36 12.83 2.90
C HIS A 49 -5.45 13.25 4.06
N ALA A 50 -6.00 13.50 5.25
CA ALA A 50 -5.21 13.84 6.44
C ALA A 50 -4.35 12.65 6.92
N LEU A 51 -4.88 11.43 6.83
CA LEU A 51 -4.12 10.22 7.18
C LEU A 51 -3.05 9.92 6.14
N LEU A 52 -3.33 10.11 4.84
CA LEU A 52 -2.32 10.03 3.79
C LEU A 52 -1.19 11.03 4.01
N LYS A 53 -1.51 12.26 4.40
CA LYS A 53 -0.50 13.27 4.76
C LYS A 53 0.33 12.81 5.98
N THR A 54 -0.32 12.29 7.02
CA THR A 54 0.39 11.77 8.21
C THR A 54 1.36 10.64 7.87
N VAL A 55 0.95 9.70 7.02
CA VAL A 55 1.81 8.62 6.52
C VAL A 55 2.99 9.18 5.74
N ARG A 56 2.76 10.20 4.90
CA ARG A 56 3.82 10.88 4.16
C ARG A 56 4.83 11.55 5.09
N ASP A 57 4.35 12.35 6.03
CA ASP A 57 5.21 13.12 6.93
C ASP A 57 6.08 12.18 7.79
N LYS A 58 5.50 11.11 8.36
CA LYS A 58 6.23 10.08 9.12
C LYS A 58 7.25 9.31 8.27
N ALA A 59 6.97 9.09 6.99
CA ALA A 59 7.88 8.39 6.10
C ALA A 59 9.06 9.25 5.63
N VAL A 60 8.82 10.54 5.38
CA VAL A 60 9.88 11.50 5.04
C VAL A 60 10.81 11.71 6.23
N ASP A 61 10.26 11.80 7.44
CA ASP A 61 11.05 11.88 8.68
C ASP A 61 11.98 10.65 8.86
N ALA A 62 11.47 9.45 8.58
CA ALA A 62 12.25 8.21 8.70
C ALA A 62 13.20 7.95 7.51
N PHE A 63 12.90 8.48 6.33
CA PHE A 63 13.67 8.29 5.10
C PHE A 63 13.77 9.63 4.33
N PRO A 64 14.68 10.54 4.76
CA PRO A 64 14.85 11.85 4.13
C PRO A 64 15.19 11.77 2.63
N ASP A 65 15.81 10.68 2.19
CA ASP A 65 16.12 10.42 0.78
C ASP A 65 14.87 10.49 -0.13
N LEU A 66 13.66 10.34 0.43
CA LEU A 66 12.40 10.46 -0.29
C LEU A 66 12.13 11.88 -0.81
N GLU A 67 12.71 12.91 -0.19
CA GLU A 67 12.58 14.31 -0.65
C GLU A 67 13.24 14.53 -2.02
N ASN A 68 14.21 13.69 -2.39
CA ASN A 68 14.89 13.75 -3.69
C ASN A 68 13.99 13.27 -4.85
N TYR A 69 12.82 12.70 -4.56
CA TYR A 69 11.90 12.17 -5.55
C TYR A 69 10.73 13.12 -5.76
N SER A 70 10.61 13.65 -6.98
CA SER A 70 9.54 14.57 -7.34
C SER A 70 8.15 14.01 -7.02
N GLY A 71 7.37 14.79 -6.28
CA GLY A 71 6.02 14.42 -5.87
C GLY A 71 5.94 13.19 -4.94
N TYR A 72 7.05 12.77 -4.32
CA TYR A 72 7.11 11.63 -3.41
C TYR A 72 6.56 10.35 -4.07
N TRP A 73 6.81 10.19 -5.37
CA TRP A 73 6.26 9.08 -6.14
C TRP A 73 6.58 7.69 -5.56
N PRO A 74 7.74 7.42 -4.91
CA PRO A 74 8.00 6.11 -4.30
C PRO A 74 7.03 5.79 -3.18
N LEU A 75 6.72 6.80 -2.36
CA LEU A 75 5.79 6.70 -1.25
C LEU A 75 4.37 6.47 -1.77
N ASN A 76 3.96 7.26 -2.76
CA ASN A 76 2.64 7.12 -3.38
C ASN A 76 2.46 5.74 -4.03
N ASP A 77 3.47 5.24 -4.73
CA ASP A 77 3.44 3.89 -5.31
C ASP A 77 3.33 2.81 -4.23
N MET A 78 4.10 2.90 -3.15
CA MET A 78 4.03 1.93 -2.06
C MET A 78 2.64 1.90 -1.40
N ILE A 79 2.04 3.08 -1.15
CA ILE A 79 0.68 3.19 -0.62
C ILE A 79 -0.33 2.56 -1.58
N MET A 80 -0.28 2.95 -2.87
CA MET A 80 -1.20 2.43 -3.88
C MET A 80 -1.09 0.92 -4.04
N MET A 81 0.13 0.38 -4.12
CA MET A 81 0.38 -1.06 -4.23
C MET A 81 -0.15 -1.82 -3.02
N ARG A 82 0.14 -1.34 -1.80
CA ARG A 82 -0.28 -2.01 -0.56
C ARG A 82 -1.80 -2.01 -0.44
N LEU A 83 -2.46 -0.85 -0.60
CA LEU A 83 -3.91 -0.74 -0.49
C LEU A 83 -4.64 -1.52 -1.58
N LYS A 84 -4.12 -1.57 -2.81
CA LYS A 84 -4.68 -2.40 -3.88
C LYS A 84 -4.66 -3.88 -3.49
N TYR A 85 -3.56 -4.35 -2.91
CA TYR A 85 -3.44 -5.72 -2.46
C TYR A 85 -4.38 -6.02 -1.28
N THR A 86 -4.36 -5.20 -0.22
CA THR A 86 -5.12 -5.45 1.00
C THR A 86 -6.63 -5.31 0.81
N SER A 87 -7.09 -4.29 0.07
CA SER A 87 -8.52 -4.10 -0.23
C SER A 87 -9.08 -5.25 -1.09
N GLY A 88 -8.30 -5.72 -2.07
CA GLY A 88 -8.64 -6.91 -2.84
C GLY A 88 -8.78 -8.16 -1.97
N ARG A 89 -7.87 -8.34 -0.99
CA ARG A 89 -7.93 -9.44 -0.02
C ARG A 89 -9.12 -9.34 0.93
N ALA A 90 -9.47 -8.13 1.38
CA ALA A 90 -10.65 -7.89 2.21
C ALA A 90 -11.93 -8.33 1.48
N ARG A 91 -12.13 -7.88 0.24
CA ARG A 91 -13.28 -8.26 -0.59
C ARG A 91 -13.36 -9.78 -0.81
N GLN A 92 -12.23 -10.43 -1.08
CA GLN A 92 -12.16 -11.89 -1.24
C GLN A 92 -12.59 -12.63 0.05
N LYS A 93 -12.21 -12.10 1.23
CA LYS A 93 -12.61 -12.66 2.52
C LYS A 93 -14.11 -12.52 2.74
N GLU A 94 -14.69 -11.36 2.40
CA GLU A 94 -16.13 -11.12 2.49
C GLU A 94 -16.93 -12.07 1.58
N SER A 95 -16.50 -12.26 0.33
CA SER A 95 -17.16 -13.20 -0.59
C SER A 95 -17.12 -14.66 -0.07
N LYS A 96 -16.01 -15.09 0.54
CA LYS A 96 -15.88 -16.44 1.12
C LYS A 96 -16.76 -16.63 2.36
N LEU A 97 -16.85 -15.63 3.23
CA LEU A 97 -17.72 -15.66 4.41
C LEU A 97 -19.20 -15.62 4.03
N GLY A 98 -19.56 -14.86 2.99
CA GLY A 98 -20.92 -14.81 2.45
C GLY A 98 -21.37 -16.12 1.81
N ALA A 99 -20.46 -16.82 1.11
CA ALA A 99 -20.74 -18.13 0.49
C ALA A 99 -20.94 -19.28 1.48
N GLY A 100 -20.53 -19.11 2.75
CA GLY A 100 -20.67 -20.14 3.79
C GLY A 100 -22.05 -20.24 4.46
N LYS A 101 -22.97 -19.30 4.22
CA LYS A 101 -24.27 -19.23 4.92
C LYS A 101 -25.46 -19.88 4.20
N THR A 102 -25.29 -20.49 3.03
CA THR A 102 -26.42 -20.93 2.18
C THR A 102 -26.58 -22.44 2.00
N LYS A 103 -26.20 -23.28 2.98
CA LYS A 103 -26.52 -24.72 2.95
C LYS A 103 -26.91 -25.29 4.32
N THR A 104 -28.12 -25.00 4.78
CA THR A 104 -28.84 -25.91 5.69
C THR A 104 -30.29 -26.01 5.23
N LYS A 105 -30.52 -26.89 4.24
CA LYS A 105 -31.88 -27.34 3.92
C LYS A 105 -32.30 -28.32 5.02
N ILE A 106 -33.26 -27.89 5.82
CA ILE A 106 -34.08 -28.73 6.69
C ILE A 106 -34.79 -29.76 5.79
N LYS A 107 -34.58 -31.06 6.05
CA LYS A 107 -35.48 -32.12 5.57
C LYS A 107 -36.30 -32.58 6.78
N LYS A 108 -37.61 -32.45 6.64
CA LYS A 108 -38.64 -33.01 7.52
C LYS A 108 -39.10 -34.33 6.93
#